data_AF-A0A920RA34-F1
#
_entry.id   AF-A0A920RA34-F1
#
_cell.length_a   1.000
_cell.length_b   1.000
_cell.length_c   1.000
_cell.angle_alpha   90.00
_cell.angle_beta   90.00
_cell.angle_gamma   90.00
#
_symmetry.space_group_name_H-M   'P 1'
#
loop_
_entity.id
_entity.type
_entity.pdbx_description
1 polymer ?
#
loop_
_entity_poly.entity_id
_entity_poly.type
_entity_poly.pdbx_seq_one_letter_code
_entity_poly.pdbx_strand_id
1 'polypeptide(L)' 'MTAYIIRNKINSPSKLKDFDVDGYTFSEEESSKTKYVFKRKQASTA' A
#
# COMPACT_ATOMS: atom_id res chain seq x y z
N MET A 1 2.13 -2.65 6.99
CA MET A 1 1.31 -3.59 6.19
C MET A 1 0.46 -4.53 7.08
N THR A 2 1.05 -5.50 7.80
CA THR A 2 0.32 -6.56 8.52
C THR A 2 -0.68 -6.05 9.56
N ALA A 3 -0.28 -5.06 10.36
CA ALA A 3 -1.18 -4.44 11.34
C ALA A 3 -2.43 -3.81 10.69
N TYR A 4 -2.28 -3.15 9.54
CA TYR A 4 -3.39 -2.53 8.82
C TYR A 4 -4.38 -3.56 8.27
N ILE A 5 -3.87 -4.69 7.76
CA ILE A 5 -4.69 -5.79 7.24
C ILE A 5 -5.57 -6.36 8.36
N ILE A 6 -4.99 -6.61 9.54
CA ILE A 6 -5.71 -7.16 10.69
C ILE A 6 -6.73 -6.15 11.22
N ARG A 7 -6.33 -4.88 11.38
CA ARG A 7 -7.18 -3.82 11.94
C ARG A 7 -8.39 -3.50 11.06
N ASN A 8 -8.20 -3.51 9.74
CA ASN A 8 -9.26 -3.25 8.76
C ASN A 8 -9.94 -4.52 8.21
N LYS A 9 -9.56 -5.69 8.73
CA LYS A 9 -10.04 -7.01 8.26
C LYS A 9 -10.01 -7.12 6.73
N ILE A 10 -8.89 -6.76 6.14
CA ILE A 10 -8.70 -6.79 4.69
C ILE A 10 -8.52 -8.23 4.25
N ASN A 11 -9.56 -8.78 3.63
CA ASN A 11 -9.58 -10.14 3.07
C ASN A 11 -9.52 -10.13 1.54
N SER A 12 -9.44 -8.95 0.92
CA SER A 12 -9.45 -8.80 -0.52
C SER A 12 -8.25 -7.97 -0.97
N PRO A 13 -7.52 -8.42 -2.01
CA PRO A 13 -6.38 -7.67 -2.52
C PRO A 13 -6.77 -6.29 -3.06
N SER A 14 -8.02 -6.10 -3.52
CA SER A 14 -8.54 -4.79 -3.93
C SER A 14 -8.58 -3.78 -2.79
N LYS A 15 -8.83 -4.20 -1.54
CA LYS A 15 -8.81 -3.30 -0.37
C LYS A 15 -7.39 -2.95 0.07
N LEU A 16 -6.41 -3.76 -0.32
CA LEU A 16 -5.00 -3.48 -0.05
C LEU A 16 -4.52 -2.25 -0.84
N LYS A 17 -5.17 -1.93 -1.96
CA LYS A 17 -4.92 -0.70 -2.75
C LYS A 17 -5.18 0.58 -1.95
N ASP A 18 -6.07 0.53 -0.98
CA ASP A 18 -6.42 1.63 -0.07
C ASP A 18 -5.42 1.78 1.10
N PHE A 19 -4.28 1.09 1.04
CA PHE A 19 -3.24 1.21 2.06
C PHE A 19 -2.50 2.54 1.90
N ASP A 20 -2.95 3.55 2.66
CA ASP A 20 -2.32 4.86 2.79
C ASP A 20 -1.81 5.12 4.23
N VAL A 21 -1.00 4.20 4.76
CA VAL A 21 -0.42 4.33 6.10
C VAL A 21 0.98 4.91 5.98
N ASP A 22 1.38 5.83 6.86
CA ASP A 22 2.76 6.36 6.95
C ASP A 22 3.27 7.04 5.65
N GLY A 23 2.34 7.54 4.82
CA GLY A 23 2.65 8.19 3.54
C GLY A 23 3.05 7.23 2.41
N TYR A 24 2.74 5.93 2.55
CA TYR A 24 2.74 4.99 1.44
C TYR A 24 1.51 5.23 0.58
N THR A 25 1.67 5.35 -0.74
CA THR A 25 0.56 5.48 -1.69
C THR A 25 0.64 4.35 -2.71
N PHE A 26 -0.51 3.77 -3.03
CA PHE A 26 -0.60 2.71 -4.02
C PHE A 26 -0.31 3.21 -5.44
N SER A 27 0.58 2.54 -6.16
CA SER A 27 0.95 2.88 -7.54
C SER A 27 0.36 1.89 -8.51
N GLU A 28 -0.79 2.21 -9.12
CA GLU A 28 -1.43 1.34 -10.11
C GLU A 28 -0.57 1.11 -11.35
N GLU A 29 0.26 2.09 -11.73
CA GLU A 29 1.11 2.02 -12.92
C GLU A 29 2.17 0.92 -12.84
N GLU A 30 2.72 0.66 -11.64
CA GLU A 30 3.69 -0.41 -11.40
C GLU A 30 3.06 -1.64 -10.73
N SER A 31 1.79 -1.56 -10.37
CA SER A 31 1.08 -2.67 -9.75
C SER A 31 0.51 -3.60 -10.82
N SER A 32 0.71 -4.90 -10.60
CA SER A 32 0.22 -5.98 -11.44
C SER A 32 -0.71 -6.90 -10.66
N LYS A 33 -1.40 -7.82 -11.36
CA LYS A 33 -2.36 -8.77 -10.75
C LYS A 33 -1.79 -9.58 -9.58
N THR A 34 -0.48 -9.83 -9.59
CA THR A 34 0.22 -10.63 -8.57
C THR A 34 1.12 -9.80 -7.67
N LYS A 35 1.33 -8.51 -7.95
CA LYS A 35 2.29 -7.69 -7.23
C LYS A 35 1.80 -6.26 -7.10
N TYR A 36 1.57 -5.82 -5.87
CA TYR A 36 1.16 -4.46 -5.55
C TYR A 36 2.38 -3.63 -5.16
N VAL A 37 2.60 -2.52 -5.85
CA VAL A 37 3.69 -1.58 -5.60
C VAL A 37 3.13 -0.38 -4.86
N PHE A 38 3.68 -0.12 -3.68
CA PHE A 38 3.35 1.02 -2.84
C PHE A 38 4.56 1.94 -2.81
N LYS A 39 4.39 3.17 -3.29
CA LYS A 39 5.44 4.19 -3.26
C LYS A 39 5.26 5.03 -2.03
N ARG A 40 6.31 5.21 -1.26
CA ARG A 40 6.34 6.19 -0.18
C ARG A 40 7.06 7.43 -0.67
N LYS A 41 6.49 8.61 -0.47
CA LYS A 41 7.30 9.84 -0.49
C LYS A 41 8.12 9.85 0.80
N GLN A 42 9.24 9.12 0.79
CA GLN A 42 10.27 9.38 1.78
C GLN A 42 10.80 10.76 1.41
N ALA A 43 10.57 11.74 2.27
CA ALA A 43 11.34 12.97 2.20
C ALA A 43 12.80 12.54 2.30
N SER A 44 13.50 12.50 1.17
CA SER A 44 14.95 12.42 1.14
C SER A 44 15.43 13.71 1.79
N THR A 45 15.51 13.70 3.12
CA THR A 45 16.26 14.71 3.85
C THR A 45 17.71 14.42 3.52
N ALA A 46 18.21 15.17 2.53
CA ALA A 46 19.63 15.28 2.20
C ALA A 46 20.39 15.98 3.32
#